data_AF-A0A6A4FJB5-F1
#
_entry.id   AF-A0A6A4FJB5-F1
#
_cell.length_a   1.000
_cell.length_b   1.000
_cell.length_c   1.000
_cell.angle_alpha   90.00
_cell.angle_beta   90.00
_cell.angle_gamma   90.00
#
_symmetry.space_group_name_H-M   'P 1'
#
loop_
_entity.id
_entity.type
_entity.pdbx_description
1 polymer ?
#
loop_
_entity_poly.entity_id
_entity_poly.type
_entity_poly.pdbx_seq_one_letter_code
_entity_poly.pdbx_strand_id
1 'polypeptide(L)'
;MVEISLQGAIVGEAGDSFEVKIDDAEKVSALKKAIKDKKPNEFKDVDPNKLQLFLSKTADGRWLLEESETAQKLEGGESVPQIMEMIAKNKMLSSWTIGDTLDKFKMTGELTPSFNQV
;
A
#
# COMPACT_ATOMS: atom_id res chain seq x y z
N MET A 1 1.31 8.64 17.29
CA MET A 1 2.69 8.15 17.09
C MET A 1 2.68 6.71 17.55
N VAL A 2 2.10 5.91 16.68
CA VAL A 2 2.03 4.45 16.75
C VAL A 2 2.79 3.97 15.52
N GLU A 3 3.76 3.09 15.73
CA GLU A 3 4.43 2.42 14.61
C GLU A 3 3.45 1.48 13.93
N ILE A 4 3.26 1.65 12.63
CA ILE A 4 2.41 0.81 11.79
C ILE A 4 3.31 -0.01 10.87
N SER A 5 2.97 -1.29 10.72
CA SER A 5 3.54 -2.13 9.68
C SER A 5 2.59 -2.21 8.50
N LEU A 6 3.06 -1.83 7.32
CA LEU A 6 2.32 -1.91 6.07
C LEU A 6 2.99 -2.94 5.16
N GLN A 7 2.22 -3.88 4.64
CA GLN A 7 2.66 -4.64 3.48
C GLN A 7 2.26 -3.90 2.20
N GLY A 8 2.97 -4.18 1.12
CA GLY A 8 2.63 -3.65 -0.18
C GLY A 8 3.19 -4.52 -1.30
N ALA A 9 2.59 -4.40 -2.47
CA ALA A 9 3.00 -5.07 -3.70
C ALA A 9 3.12 -4.06 -4.85
N ILE A 10 3.89 -4.41 -5.87
CA ILE A 10 4.09 -3.58 -7.07
C ILE A 10 3.10 -4.04 -8.14
N VAL A 11 2.27 -3.12 -8.62
CA VAL A 11 1.27 -3.44 -9.65
C VAL A 11 1.95 -3.62 -11.00
N GLY A 12 1.68 -4.75 -11.67
CA GLY A 12 2.17 -5.03 -13.02
C GLY A 12 3.57 -5.62 -13.08
N GLU A 13 4.18 -5.92 -11.94
CA GLU A 13 5.46 -6.60 -11.82
C GLU A 13 5.27 -7.82 -10.93
N ALA A 14 5.77 -8.98 -11.38
CA ALA A 14 5.69 -10.19 -10.59
C ALA A 14 6.71 -10.14 -9.45
N GLY A 15 6.28 -10.38 -8.21
CA GLY A 15 7.15 -10.35 -7.05
C GLY A 15 6.41 -10.46 -5.73
N ASP A 16 7.16 -10.76 -4.68
CA ASP A 16 6.63 -10.88 -3.32
C ASP A 16 6.22 -9.52 -2.75
N SER A 17 5.21 -9.56 -1.86
CA SER A 17 4.87 -8.45 -0.98
C SER A 17 6.09 -8.04 -0.13
N PHE A 18 6.15 -6.76 0.26
CA PHE A 18 7.22 -6.24 1.10
C PHE A 18 6.65 -5.49 2.31
N GLU A 19 7.30 -5.66 3.45
CA GLU A 19 6.96 -4.95 4.68
C GLU A 19 7.73 -3.64 4.82
N VAL A 20 7.02 -2.57 5.16
CA VAL A 20 7.56 -1.27 5.54
C VAL A 20 6.96 -0.81 6.87
N LYS A 21 7.82 -0.39 7.80
CA LYS A 21 7.42 0.14 9.11
C LYS A 21 7.55 1.66 9.10
N ILE A 22 6.51 2.34 9.57
CA ILE A 22 6.48 3.79 9.62
C ILE A 22 5.58 4.28 10.76
N ASP A 23 5.87 5.45 11.32
CA ASP A 23 4.99 6.09 12.30
C ASP A 23 3.70 6.61 11.63
N ASP A 24 2.56 6.46 12.29
CA ASP A 24 1.27 6.94 11.80
C ASP A 24 1.21 8.47 11.61
N ALA A 25 2.01 9.23 12.34
CA ALA A 25 2.12 10.68 12.20
C ALA A 25 2.99 11.12 11.00
N GLU A 26 3.77 10.20 10.41
CA GLU A 26 4.59 10.52 9.24
C GLU A 26 3.72 10.72 8.00
N LYS A 27 4.24 11.50 7.04
CA LYS A 27 3.55 11.75 5.77
C LYS A 27 3.67 10.57 4.82
N VAL A 28 2.68 10.43 3.93
CA VAL A 28 2.76 9.51 2.79
C VAL A 28 4.01 9.77 1.93
N SER A 29 4.51 11.00 1.88
CA SER A 29 5.80 11.29 1.22
C SER A 29 7.00 10.61 1.88
N ALA A 30 7.00 10.42 3.20
CA ALA A 30 8.03 9.69 3.92
C ALA A 30 7.90 8.19 3.66
N LEU A 31 6.68 7.65 3.63
CA LEU A 31 6.41 6.27 3.22
C LEU A 31 6.97 5.96 1.82
N LYS A 32 6.77 6.85 0.85
CA LYS A 32 7.34 6.68 -0.51
C LYS A 32 8.87 6.59 -0.50
N LYS A 33 9.54 7.33 0.38
CA LYS A 33 11.00 7.25 0.53
C LYS A 33 11.40 5.91 1.16
N ALA A 34 10.73 5.51 2.23
CA ALA A 34 11.00 4.24 2.91
C ALA A 34 10.83 3.02 1.96
N ILE A 35 9.82 3.05 1.08
CA ILE A 35 9.61 2.00 0.06
C ILE A 35 10.77 1.97 -0.93
N LYS A 36 11.21 3.13 -1.42
CA LYS A 36 12.38 3.22 -2.31
C LYS A 36 13.64 2.66 -1.65
N ASP A 37 13.88 3.00 -0.40
CA ASP A 37 15.05 2.52 0.35
C ASP A 37 14.99 1.01 0.59
N LYS A 38 13.78 0.44 0.70
CA LYS A 38 13.55 -1.01 0.85
C LYS A 38 13.73 -1.79 -0.45
N LYS A 39 13.30 -1.21 -1.58
CA LYS A 39 13.40 -1.79 -2.93
C LYS A 39 14.27 -0.89 -3.84
N PRO A 40 15.57 -0.71 -3.52
CA PRO A 40 16.42 0.26 -4.22
C PRO A 40 16.69 -0.13 -5.67
N ASN A 41 16.63 -1.43 -6.00
CA ASN A 41 16.82 -1.90 -7.37
C ASN A 41 15.59 -1.62 -8.25
N GLU A 42 14.38 -1.87 -7.74
CA GLU A 42 13.13 -1.68 -8.50
C GLU A 42 12.79 -0.19 -8.68
N PHE A 43 13.15 0.64 -7.69
CA PHE A 43 12.88 2.08 -7.71
C PHE A 43 14.14 2.94 -7.90
N LYS A 44 15.22 2.38 -8.44
CA LYS A 44 16.52 3.06 -8.59
C LYS A 44 16.38 4.40 -9.31
N ASP A 45 15.76 4.36 -10.49
CA ASP A 45 15.61 5.49 -11.40
C ASP A 45 14.28 6.26 -11.19
N VAL A 46 13.51 5.88 -10.17
CA VAL A 46 12.21 6.50 -9.84
C VAL A 46 12.39 7.44 -8.66
N ASP A 47 12.01 8.71 -8.84
CA ASP A 47 11.95 9.66 -7.73
C ASP A 47 10.86 9.24 -6.74
N PRO A 48 11.09 9.31 -5.41
CA PRO A 48 10.06 8.99 -4.42
C PRO A 48 8.76 9.75 -4.66
N ASN A 49 8.84 10.99 -5.14
CA ASN A 49 7.66 11.83 -5.42
C ASN A 49 6.82 11.33 -6.61
N LYS A 50 7.42 10.57 -7.54
CA LYS A 50 6.74 9.97 -8.69
C LYS A 50 5.99 8.68 -8.33
N LEU A 51 6.39 8.00 -7.25
CA LEU A 51 5.66 6.83 -6.76
C LEU A 51 4.23 7.23 -6.40
N GLN A 52 3.27 6.38 -6.78
CA GLN A 52 1.88 6.52 -6.38
C GLN A 52 1.53 5.34 -5.49
N LEU A 53 0.95 5.65 -4.33
CA LEU A 53 0.54 4.65 -3.35
C LEU A 53 -0.98 4.62 -3.30
N PHE A 54 -1.53 3.42 -3.21
CA PHE A 54 -2.96 3.17 -3.20
C PHE A 54 -3.25 2.17 -2.09
N LEU A 55 -4.34 2.38 -1.34
CA LEU A 55 -4.78 1.36 -0.41
C LEU A 55 -5.45 0.24 -1.19
N SER A 56 -5.05 -0.99 -0.91
CA SER A 56 -5.66 -2.25 -1.32
C SER A 56 -7.02 -2.51 -0.64
N LYS A 57 -7.79 -1.44 -0.38
CA LYS A 57 -9.12 -1.51 0.21
C LYS A 57 -10.10 -2.06 -0.83
N THR A 58 -10.67 -3.22 -0.54
CA THR A 58 -11.69 -3.88 -1.35
C THR A 58 -13.01 -3.11 -1.35
N ALA A 59 -13.92 -3.50 -2.26
CA ALA A 59 -15.26 -2.93 -2.33
C ALA A 59 -16.05 -3.10 -1.02
N ASP A 60 -15.80 -4.18 -0.28
CA ASP A 60 -16.39 -4.46 1.04
C ASP A 60 -15.83 -3.54 2.15
N GLY A 61 -14.87 -2.69 1.82
CA GLY A 61 -14.24 -1.75 2.74
C GLY A 61 -13.24 -2.39 3.69
N ARG A 62 -12.71 -3.56 3.34
CA ARG A 62 -11.66 -4.27 4.08
C ARG A 62 -10.36 -4.27 3.30
N TRP A 63 -9.27 -4.65 3.95
CA TRP A 63 -7.99 -4.89 3.28
C TRP A 63 -8.07 -6.11 2.36
N LEU A 64 -7.27 -6.08 1.31
CA LEU A 64 -7.02 -7.24 0.47
C LEU A 64 -6.18 -8.24 1.26
N LEU A 65 -6.66 -9.48 1.38
CA LEU A 65 -5.91 -10.52 2.08
C LEU A 65 -4.91 -11.18 1.13
N GLU A 66 -3.71 -11.48 1.62
CA GLU A 66 -2.66 -12.20 0.86
C GLU A 66 -3.17 -13.54 0.29
N GLU A 67 -4.04 -14.24 1.02
CA GLU A 67 -4.63 -15.52 0.58
C GLU A 67 -5.68 -15.38 -0.52
N SER A 68 -6.11 -14.15 -0.84
CA SER A 68 -7.15 -13.94 -1.84
C SER A 68 -6.62 -14.14 -3.26
N GLU A 69 -7.47 -14.64 -4.16
CA GLU A 69 -7.13 -14.81 -5.58
C GLU A 69 -6.65 -13.49 -6.20
N THR A 70 -7.21 -12.35 -5.77
CA THR A 70 -6.83 -11.03 -6.27
C THR A 70 -5.43 -10.61 -5.80
N ALA A 71 -5.02 -10.97 -4.58
CA ALA A 71 -3.65 -10.75 -4.11
C ALA A 71 -2.66 -11.64 -4.86
N GLN A 72 -2.96 -12.93 -5.04
CA GLN A 72 -2.09 -13.84 -5.80
C GLN A 72 -1.90 -13.39 -7.25
N LYS A 73 -2.97 -12.88 -7.87
CA LYS A 73 -2.89 -12.28 -9.21
C LYS A 73 -2.05 -11.01 -9.23
N LEU A 74 -2.15 -10.17 -8.20
CA LEU A 74 -1.31 -8.99 -8.05
C LEU A 74 0.19 -9.37 -7.93
N GLU A 75 0.52 -10.36 -7.09
CA GLU A 75 1.88 -10.91 -6.95
C GLU A 75 2.39 -11.56 -8.24
N GLY A 76 1.49 -12.14 -9.05
CA GLY A 76 1.78 -12.62 -10.39
C GLY A 76 2.00 -11.52 -11.43
N GLY A 77 1.87 -10.25 -11.06
CA GLY A 77 1.97 -9.10 -11.96
C GLY A 77 0.71 -8.88 -12.82
N GLU A 78 -0.39 -9.57 -12.53
CA GLU A 78 -1.63 -9.43 -13.28
C GLU A 78 -2.40 -8.15 -12.91
N SER A 79 -2.84 -7.43 -13.93
CA SER A 79 -3.65 -6.21 -13.78
C SER A 79 -5.14 -6.53 -13.91
N VAL A 80 -5.74 -7.13 -12.88
CA VAL A 80 -7.17 -7.45 -12.90
C VAL A 80 -8.07 -6.24 -12.63
N PRO A 81 -9.35 -6.25 -13.06
CA PRO A 81 -10.27 -5.12 -12.88
C PRO A 81 -10.41 -4.64 -11.42
N GLN A 82 -10.34 -5.56 -10.45
CA GLN A 82 -10.44 -5.24 -9.03
C GLN A 82 -9.25 -4.39 -8.53
N ILE A 83 -8.04 -4.69 -8.98
CA ILE A 83 -6.83 -3.90 -8.66
C ILE A 83 -6.95 -2.50 -9.28
N MET A 84 -7.41 -2.42 -10.52
CA MET A 84 -7.64 -1.14 -11.21
C MET A 84 -8.69 -0.28 -10.49
N GLU A 85 -9.74 -0.90 -9.95
CA GLU A 85 -10.74 -0.21 -9.14
C GLU A 85 -10.15 0.35 -7.84
N MET A 86 -9.30 -0.42 -7.15
CA MET A 86 -8.58 0.05 -5.95
C MET A 86 -7.69 1.25 -6.26
N ILE A 87 -6.92 1.19 -7.36
CA ILE A 87 -6.06 2.27 -7.83
C ILE A 87 -6.86 3.55 -8.11
N ALA A 88 -8.04 3.41 -8.73
CA ALA A 88 -8.88 4.55 -9.06
C ALA A 88 -9.48 5.23 -7.82
N LYS A 89 -9.82 4.46 -6.78
CA LYS A 89 -10.62 4.95 -5.63
C LYS A 89 -9.79 5.28 -4.38
N ASN A 90 -8.66 4.62 -4.18
CA ASN A 90 -7.99 4.58 -2.88
C ASN A 90 -6.60 5.24 -2.88
N LYS A 91 -6.40 6.26 -3.72
CA LYS A 91 -5.13 6.96 -3.83
C LYS A 91 -4.74 7.65 -2.53
N MET A 92 -3.53 7.39 -2.04
CA MET A 92 -2.95 8.07 -0.89
C MET A 92 -2.34 9.42 -1.31
N LEU A 93 -2.71 10.49 -0.60
CA LEU A 93 -2.21 11.84 -0.88
C LEU A 93 -0.88 12.07 -0.15
N SER A 94 0.14 12.51 -0.90
CA SER A 94 1.50 12.68 -0.36
C SER A 94 1.61 13.72 0.76
N SER A 95 0.67 14.68 0.78
CA SER A 95 0.60 15.74 1.79
C SER A 95 0.01 15.27 3.12
N TRP A 96 -0.72 14.16 3.15
CA TRP A 96 -1.41 13.65 4.32
C TRP A 96 -0.51 12.74 5.15
N THR A 97 -0.83 12.59 6.43
CA THR A 97 -0.21 11.60 7.29
C THR A 97 -0.75 10.20 6.99
N ILE A 98 -0.03 9.16 7.39
CA ILE A 98 -0.51 7.79 7.29
C ILE A 98 -1.78 7.63 8.12
N GLY A 99 -1.80 8.13 9.36
CA GLY A 99 -2.95 8.11 10.24
C GLY A 99 -4.19 8.80 9.64
N ASP A 100 -4.06 10.02 9.13
CA ASP A 100 -5.16 10.75 8.49
C ASP A 100 -5.70 10.00 7.26
N THR A 101 -4.79 9.38 6.50
CA THR A 101 -5.17 8.57 5.34
C THR A 101 -5.97 7.36 5.80
N LEU A 102 -5.47 6.59 6.75
CA LEU A 102 -6.16 5.41 7.28
C LEU A 102 -7.53 5.78 7.87
N ASP A 103 -7.62 6.86 8.65
CA ASP A 103 -8.88 7.36 9.22
C ASP A 103 -9.89 7.73 8.13
N LYS A 104 -9.47 8.49 7.11
CA LYS A 104 -10.32 8.87 5.98
C LYS A 104 -10.94 7.65 5.29
N PHE A 105 -10.15 6.60 5.11
CA PHE A 105 -10.57 5.36 4.46
C PHE A 105 -11.21 4.36 5.43
N LYS A 106 -11.35 4.71 6.72
CA LYS A 106 -11.89 3.85 7.79
C LYS A 106 -11.09 2.56 7.99
N MET A 107 -9.79 2.61 7.78
CA MET A 107 -8.84 1.50 7.92
C MET A 107 -8.12 1.58 9.27
N THR A 108 -8.90 1.75 10.34
CA THR A 108 -8.44 1.91 11.72
C THR A 108 -9.20 0.93 12.64
N GLY A 109 -8.78 0.80 13.90
CA GLY A 109 -9.41 -0.13 14.84
C GLY A 109 -9.18 -1.59 14.45
N GLU A 110 -10.25 -2.37 14.24
CA GLU A 110 -10.18 -3.75 13.76
C GLU A 110 -9.65 -3.88 12.32
N LEU A 111 -9.67 -2.78 11.56
CA LEU A 111 -9.13 -2.70 10.21
C LEU A 111 -7.77 -1.99 10.18
N THR A 112 -7.07 -1.91 11.31
CA THR A 112 -5.68 -1.44 11.32
C THR A 112 -4.81 -2.43 10.51
N PRO A 113 -3.85 -1.96 9.71
CA PRO A 113 -2.95 -2.82 8.95
C PRO A 113 -2.33 -3.93 9.80
N SER A 114 -2.33 -5.16 9.27
CA SER A 114 -1.75 -6.34 9.93
C SER A 114 -1.04 -7.24 8.93
N PHE A 115 -0.31 -8.25 9.41
CA PHE A 115 0.61 -9.08 8.62
C PHE A 115 -0.04 -10.02 7.58
N ASN A 116 -1.37 -10.06 7.45
CA ASN A 116 -2.07 -10.97 6.52
C ASN A 116 -2.66 -10.22 5.31
N GLN A 117 -2.30 -8.96 5.11
CA GLN A 117 -3.00 -8.02 4.24
C GLN A 117 -2.01 -7.34 3.30
N VAL A 118 -2.22 -7.47 1.99
CA VAL A 118 -1.46 -6.75 0.94
C VAL A 118 -1.95 -5.32 0.83
#